data_AF-A0A8J2VM40-F1
#
_entry.id   AF-A0A8J2VM40-F1
#
_cell.length_a   1.000
_cell.length_b   1.000
_cell.length_c   1.000
_cell.angle_alpha   90.00
_cell.angle_beta   90.00
_cell.angle_gamma   90.00
#
_symmetry.space_group_name_H-M   'P 1'
#
loop_
_entity.id
_entity.type
_entity.pdbx_description
1 polymer ?
#
loop_
_entity_poly.entity_id
_entity_poly.type
_entity_poly.pdbx_seq_one_letter_code
_entity_poly.pdbx_strand_id
1 'polypeptide(L)' 'MLWDPNDKAEVEIEDGELEIEIGDFEIEISEDGIEIDND' A
#
# COMPACT_ATOMS: atom_id res chain seq x y z
N MET A 1 7.64 -1.67 13.10
CA MET A 1 7.13 -1.21 14.43
C MET A 1 5.77 -1.86 14.70
N LEU A 2 5.02 -1.51 15.77
CA LEU A 2 3.66 -2.04 15.99
C LEU A 2 2.70 -1.19 15.15
N TRP A 3 2.04 -1.77 14.14
CA TRP A 3 1.07 -1.07 13.29
C TRP A 3 -0.03 -0.39 14.13
N ASP A 4 -0.20 0.92 13.98
CA ASP A 4 -1.24 1.69 14.64
C ASP A 4 -2.53 1.64 13.80
N PRO A 5 -3.62 1.05 14.30
CA PRO A 5 -4.86 0.90 13.52
C PRO A 5 -5.60 2.22 13.26
N ASN A 6 -5.07 3.34 13.76
CA ASN A 6 -5.57 4.69 13.49
C ASN A 6 -4.76 5.41 12.40
N ASP A 7 -3.70 4.77 11.88
CA ASP A 7 -2.95 5.32 10.77
C ASP A 7 -3.86 5.45 9.56
N LYS A 8 -3.67 6.57 8.85
CA LYS A 8 -4.43 6.83 7.64
C LYS A 8 -3.82 5.99 6.53
N ALA A 9 -4.67 5.31 5.78
CA ALA A 9 -4.30 4.73 4.51
C ALA A 9 -4.39 5.82 3.44
N GLU A 10 -3.32 6.02 2.70
CA GLU A 10 -3.33 6.76 1.45
C GLU A 10 -3.57 5.77 0.31
N VAL A 11 -4.46 6.12 -0.62
CA VAL A 11 -4.87 5.24 -1.72
C VAL A 11 -4.84 6.05 -3.00
N GLU A 12 -3.98 5.64 -3.93
CA GLU A 12 -3.83 6.27 -5.22
C GLU A 12 -4.03 5.26 -6.35
N ILE A 13 -4.52 5.76 -7.49
CA ILE A 13 -4.69 4.96 -8.70
C ILE A 13 -4.03 5.75 -9.82
N GLU A 14 -2.90 5.25 -10.32
CA GLU A 14 -2.16 5.84 -11.41
C GLU A 14 -1.89 4.77 -12.48
N ASP A 15 -2.07 5.14 -13.76
CA ASP A 15 -1.83 4.28 -14.93
C ASP A 15 -2.42 2.84 -14.91
N GLY A 16 -3.46 2.61 -14.09
CA GLY A 16 -4.14 1.31 -13.98
C GLY A 16 -3.66 0.44 -12.82
N GLU A 17 -2.71 0.95 -12.04
CA GLU A 17 -2.15 0.35 -10.84
C GLU A 17 -2.82 0.97 -9.60
N LEU A 18 -2.95 0.18 -8.54
CA LEU A 18 -3.48 0.62 -7.25
C LEU A 18 -2.37 0.55 -6.22
N GLU A 19 -2.09 1.68 -5.59
CA GLU A 19 -1.12 1.81 -4.51
C GLU A 19 -1.83 2.11 -3.19
N ILE A 20 -1.44 1.44 -2.12
CA ILE A 20 -1.96 1.63 -0.77
C ILE A 20 -0.80 1.75 0.21
N GLU A 21 -0.66 2.91 0.83
CA GLU A 21 0.36 3.16 1.86
C GLU A 21 -0.31 3.31 3.23
N ILE A 22 0.19 2.56 4.24
CA ILE A 22 -0.30 2.58 5.62
C ILE A 22 0.89 2.58 6.59
N GLY A 23 1.43 3.76 6.88
CA GLY A 23 2.62 3.88 7.74
C GLY A 23 3.83 3.22 7.08
N ASP A 24 4.44 2.23 7.73
CA ASP A 24 5.61 1.49 7.20
C ASP A 24 5.21 0.32 6.25
N PHE A 25 3.96 0.29 5.79
CA PHE A 25 3.41 -0.83 5.01
C PHE A 25 2.88 -0.34 3.66
N GLU A 26 3.26 -1.02 2.59
CA GLU A 26 2.89 -0.65 1.23
C GLU A 26 2.29 -1.88 0.50
N ILE A 27 1.23 -1.66 -0.26
CA ILE A 27 0.65 -2.64 -1.17
C ILE A 27 0.56 -2.01 -2.56
N GLU A 28 1.12 -2.71 -3.54
CA GLU A 28 0.95 -2.40 -4.96
C GLU A 28 0.11 -3.51 -5.63
N ILE A 29 -0.87 -3.12 -6.43
CA ILE A 29 -1.65 -4.03 -7.27
C ILE A 29 -1.56 -3.57 -8.73
N SER A 30 -0.98 -4.41 -9.57
CA SER A 30 -0.76 -4.15 -11.00
C SER A 30 -1.23 -5.33 -11.86
N GLU A 31 -1.05 -5.24 -13.19
CA GLU A 31 -1.37 -6.35 -14.10
C GLU A 31 -0.50 -7.60 -13.85
N ASP A 32 0.72 -7.40 -13.34
CA ASP A 32 1.68 -8.46 -13.06
C ASP A 32 1.42 -9.18 -11.72
N GLY A 33 0.68 -8.57 -10.80
CA GLY A 33 0.27 -9.22 -9.55
C GLY A 33 0.02 -8.27 -8.38
N ILE A 34 0.22 -8.80 -7.17
CA ILE A 34 0.13 -8.05 -5.91
C ILE A 34 1.50 -8.14 -5.24
N GLU A 35 2.10 -6.99 -4.96
CA GLU A 35 3.33 -6.88 -4.16
C GLU A 35 2.99 -6.26 -2.80
N ILE A 36 3.66 -6.74 -1.76
CA ILE A 36 3.45 -6.30 -0.38
C ILE A 36 4.82 -6.12 0.26
N ASP A 37 5.11 -4.90 0.70
CA ASP A 37 6.37 -4.56 1.35
C ASP A 37 6.14 -3.99 2.77
N ASN A 38 7.14 -4.16 3.62
CA ASN A 38 7.12 -3.69 5.00
C ASN A 38 8.56 -3.49 5.49
N ASP A 39 8.93 -2.23 5.74
CA ASP A 39 10.28 -1.82 6.19
C ASP A 39 10.47 -1.93 7.73
#